data_AF-A0A370DGP9-F1
#
_entry.id   AF-A0A370DGP9-F1
#
_cell.length_a   1.000
_cell.length_b   1.000
_cell.length_c   1.000
_cell.angle_alpha   90.00
_cell.angle_beta   90.00
_cell.angle_gamma   90.00
#
_symmetry.space_group_name_H-M   'P 1'
#
loop_
_entity.id
_entity.type
_entity.pdbx_description
1 polymer ?
#
loop_
_entity_poly.entity_id
_entity_poly.type
_entity_poly.pdbx_seq_one_letter_code
_entity_poly.pdbx_strand_id
1 'polypeptide(L)'
;MIHMKIQFYKKCYIVLCFSSTVLAGEETGVEILDTCLSEHKAMMGDPVNSVRYGLCLGYLKGVADNLNGYTVCLPENMSKGVITRVLKRSFLAYSQAHQNQLSEAAKKTVVPALMQAFPCTK
;
A
#
# COMPACT_ATOMS: atom_id res chain seq x y z
N MET A 1 36.27 21.87 57.05
CA MET A 1 36.14 20.55 56.42
C MET A 1 34.92 19.87 57.04
N ILE A 2 33.74 20.02 56.40
CA ILE A 2 32.45 19.54 56.95
C ILE A 2 31.95 18.41 56.06
N HIS A 3 31.82 17.23 56.66
CA HIS A 3 31.17 16.06 56.10
C HIS A 3 29.68 16.31 55.94
N MET A 4 29.12 16.07 54.75
CA MET A 4 27.66 15.90 54.61
C MET A 4 27.37 14.69 53.71
N LYS A 5 26.88 13.62 54.34
CA LYS A 5 26.38 12.40 53.69
C LYS A 5 25.00 12.71 53.09
N ILE A 6 24.83 12.54 51.78
CA ILE A 6 23.51 12.60 51.13
C ILE A 6 23.03 11.18 50.87
N GLN A 7 21.92 10.85 51.52
CA GLN A 7 21.21 9.58 51.53
C GLN A 7 20.56 9.28 50.18
N PHE A 8 20.76 8.06 49.67
CA PHE A 8 20.05 7.48 48.53
C PHE A 8 18.57 7.23 48.88
N TYR A 9 17.65 7.94 48.22
CA TYR A 9 16.23 7.60 48.25
C TYR A 9 15.77 7.05 46.90
N LYS A 10 15.47 5.75 46.92
CA LYS A 10 14.70 4.99 45.92
C LYS A 10 13.45 5.77 45.51
N LYS A 11 13.35 6.14 44.23
CA LYS A 11 12.07 6.30 43.53
C LYS A 11 12.17 5.60 42.18
N CYS A 12 11.77 4.32 42.14
CA CYS A 12 11.45 3.65 40.89
C CYS A 12 10.19 4.30 40.33
N TYR A 13 10.35 5.24 39.41
CA TYR A 13 9.26 5.68 38.55
C TYR A 13 8.90 4.51 37.63
N ILE A 14 7.78 3.85 37.89
CA ILE A 14 7.15 2.95 36.91
C ILE A 14 6.66 3.87 35.79
N VAL A 15 7.47 4.03 34.75
CA VAL A 15 7.05 4.63 33.49
C VAL A 15 6.09 3.64 32.86
N LEU A 16 4.78 3.90 33.02
CA LEU A 16 3.74 3.27 32.22
C LEU A 16 3.96 3.71 30.77
N CYS A 17 4.77 2.94 30.03
CA CYS A 17 4.80 3.01 28.57
C CYS A 17 3.41 2.58 28.07
N PHE A 18 2.57 3.56 27.76
CA PHE A 18 1.40 3.34 26.92
C PHE A 18 1.91 2.90 25.55
N SER A 19 2.04 1.60 25.37
CA SER A 19 2.23 0.99 24.06
C SER A 19 0.94 1.24 23.28
N SER A 20 0.88 2.36 22.56
CA SER A 20 -0.14 2.55 21.54
C SER A 20 0.00 1.39 20.57
N THR A 21 -0.92 0.43 20.64
CA THR A 21 -1.08 -0.57 19.59
C THR A 21 -1.40 0.22 18.33
N VAL A 22 -0.39 0.41 17.47
CA VAL A 22 -0.62 0.87 16.10
C VAL A 22 -1.47 -0.22 15.48
N LEU A 23 -2.78 0.03 15.43
CA LEU A 23 -3.70 -0.80 14.65
C LEU A 23 -3.23 -0.62 13.22
N ALA A 24 -2.46 -1.58 12.70
CA ALA A 24 -2.06 -1.61 11.31
C ALA A 24 -3.34 -1.82 10.49
N GLY A 25 -4.01 -0.72 10.17
CA GLY A 25 -5.19 -0.73 9.30
C GLY A 25 -4.77 -1.27 7.94
N GLU A 26 -5.56 -2.19 7.39
CA GLU A 26 -5.40 -2.56 5.99
C GLU A 26 -5.77 -1.35 5.13
N GLU A 27 -4.89 -0.97 4.19
CA GLU A 27 -5.18 0.04 3.17
C GLU A 27 -6.47 -0.33 2.42
N THR A 28 -7.29 0.67 2.09
CA THR A 28 -8.55 0.55 1.36
C THR A 28 -8.37 0.72 -0.14
N GLY A 29 -9.36 0.29 -0.93
CA GLY A 29 -9.35 0.49 -2.38
C GLY A 29 -9.25 1.95 -2.80
N VAL A 30 -9.88 2.85 -2.05
CA VAL A 30 -9.87 4.29 -2.30
C VAL A 30 -8.49 4.90 -2.02
N GLU A 31 -7.77 4.43 -1.01
CA GLU A 31 -6.40 4.87 -0.74
C GLU A 31 -5.45 4.45 -1.87
N ILE A 32 -5.56 3.20 -2.34
CA ILE A 32 -4.79 2.76 -3.51
C ILE A 32 -5.17 3.57 -4.76
N LEU A 33 -6.45 3.86 -4.99
CA LEU A 33 -6.89 4.69 -6.10
C LEU A 33 -6.26 6.09 -6.05
N ASP A 34 -6.29 6.74 -4.89
CA ASP A 34 -5.73 8.08 -4.67
C ASP A 34 -4.21 8.11 -4.93
N THR A 35 -3.48 7.06 -4.52
CA THR A 35 -2.06 6.92 -4.86
C THR A 35 -1.84 6.77 -6.38
N CYS A 36 -2.70 6.06 -7.09
CA CYS A 36 -2.60 5.88 -8.54
C CYS A 36 -2.90 7.16 -9.34
N LEU A 37 -3.78 8.02 -8.84
CA LEU A 37 -4.12 9.30 -9.45
C LEU A 37 -3.02 10.36 -9.26
N SER A 38 -1.99 10.06 -8.45
CA SER A 38 -0.86 10.95 -8.19
C SER A 38 0.15 11.02 -9.37
N GLU A 39 -0.02 10.21 -10.44
CA GLU A 39 0.91 10.12 -11.58
C GLU A 39 1.26 11.48 -12.18
N HIS A 40 0.27 12.32 -12.52
CA HIS A 40 0.54 13.57 -13.23
C HIS A 40 1.47 14.49 -12.43
N LYS A 41 1.22 14.63 -11.12
CA LYS A 41 2.07 15.41 -10.21
C LYS A 41 3.45 14.77 -10.04
N ALA A 42 3.51 13.44 -9.96
CA ALA A 42 4.79 12.71 -9.93
C ALA A 42 5.63 12.99 -11.18
N MET A 43 5.01 12.99 -12.37
CA MET A 43 5.71 13.26 -13.64
C MET A 43 6.17 14.71 -13.76
N MET A 44 5.58 15.63 -12.99
CA MET A 44 6.06 17.02 -12.86
C MET A 44 7.20 17.19 -11.84
N GLY A 45 7.65 16.10 -11.21
CA GLY A 45 8.74 16.12 -10.25
C GLY A 45 8.33 16.41 -8.81
N ASP A 46 7.03 16.35 -8.48
CA ASP A 46 6.58 16.49 -7.08
C ASP A 46 7.03 15.25 -6.26
N PRO A 47 7.84 15.42 -5.19
CA PRO A 47 8.43 14.30 -4.47
C PRO A 47 7.39 13.49 -3.69
N VAL A 48 6.37 14.13 -3.13
CA VAL A 48 5.32 13.46 -2.35
C VAL A 48 4.49 12.58 -3.28
N ASN A 49 4.05 13.11 -4.41
CA ASN A 49 3.28 12.39 -5.40
C ASN A 49 4.14 11.33 -6.11
N SER A 50 5.46 11.51 -6.21
CA SER A 50 6.36 10.47 -6.69
C SER A 50 6.37 9.25 -5.78
N VAL A 51 6.45 9.45 -4.45
CA VAL A 51 6.35 8.35 -3.48
C VAL A 51 4.97 7.69 -3.55
N ARG A 52 3.89 8.48 -3.57
CA ARG A 52 2.52 7.96 -3.69
C ARG A 52 2.33 7.16 -4.98
N TYR A 53 2.82 7.67 -6.11
CA TYR A 53 2.73 6.95 -7.37
C TYR A 53 3.54 5.64 -7.34
N GLY A 54 4.71 5.66 -6.70
CA GLY A 54 5.51 4.46 -6.41
C GLY A 54 4.73 3.44 -5.57
N LEU A 55 4.00 3.87 -4.54
CA LEU A 55 3.15 3.00 -3.72
C LEU A 55 2.05 2.33 -4.55
N CYS A 56 1.35 3.07 -5.42
CA CYS A 56 0.38 2.49 -6.36
C CYS A 56 1.01 1.37 -7.20
N LEU A 57 2.11 1.67 -7.90
CA LEU A 57 2.73 0.70 -8.80
C LEU A 57 3.28 -0.52 -8.04
N GLY A 58 3.89 -0.28 -6.88
CA GLY A 58 4.44 -1.32 -6.02
C GLY A 58 3.35 -2.25 -5.47
N TYR A 59 2.26 -1.69 -4.95
CA TYR A 59 1.14 -2.46 -4.42
C TYR A 59 0.51 -3.33 -5.51
N LEU A 60 0.16 -2.74 -6.66
CA LEU A 60 -0.47 -3.48 -7.76
C LEU A 60 0.46 -4.58 -8.30
N LYS A 61 1.76 -4.31 -8.43
CA LYS A 61 2.73 -5.32 -8.88
C LYS A 61 2.90 -6.44 -7.86
N GLY A 62 2.98 -6.10 -6.57
CA GLY A 62 3.10 -7.10 -5.50
C GLY A 62 1.90 -8.04 -5.44
N VAL A 63 0.68 -7.50 -5.55
CA VAL A 63 -0.53 -8.32 -5.64
C VAL A 63 -0.52 -9.18 -6.91
N ALA A 64 -0.18 -8.59 -8.06
CA ALA A 64 -0.15 -9.31 -9.33
C ALA A 64 0.86 -10.47 -9.31
N ASP A 65 2.06 -10.24 -8.76
CA ASP A 65 3.10 -11.27 -8.66
C ASP A 65 2.70 -12.41 -7.73
N ASN A 66 2.05 -12.10 -6.60
CA ASN A 66 1.56 -13.09 -5.67
C ASN A 66 0.44 -13.98 -6.26
N LEU A 67 -0.28 -13.49 -7.27
CA LEU A 67 -1.39 -14.20 -7.93
C LEU A 67 -1.00 -14.82 -9.28
N ASN A 68 0.17 -14.47 -9.81
CA ASN A 68 0.58 -14.82 -11.17
C ASN A 68 0.71 -16.34 -11.34
N GLY A 69 0.08 -16.89 -12.38
CA GLY A 69 0.06 -18.32 -12.67
C GLY A 69 -0.99 -19.12 -11.89
N TYR A 70 -1.76 -18.48 -10.99
CA TYR A 70 -2.84 -19.13 -10.24
C TYR A 70 -4.22 -18.60 -10.66
N THR A 71 -4.51 -17.35 -10.31
CA THR A 71 -5.78 -16.69 -10.59
C THR A 71 -5.63 -15.45 -11.49
N VAL A 72 -4.39 -14.97 -11.65
CA VAL A 72 -3.98 -13.90 -12.54
C VAL A 72 -2.90 -14.47 -13.46
N CYS A 73 -2.96 -14.20 -14.76
CA CYS A 73 -1.96 -14.65 -15.72
C CYS A 73 -1.36 -13.45 -16.47
N LEU A 74 -0.19 -13.00 -16.01
CA LEU A 74 0.50 -11.88 -16.61
C LEU A 74 1.23 -12.28 -17.90
N PRO A 75 1.27 -11.41 -18.91
CA PRO A 75 1.99 -11.67 -20.16
C PRO A 75 3.51 -11.69 -19.94
N GLU A 76 4.17 -12.78 -20.31
CA GLU A 76 5.61 -13.00 -20.07
C GLU A 76 6.52 -12.13 -20.95
N ASN A 77 6.05 -11.75 -22.14
CA ASN A 77 6.84 -11.01 -23.14
C ASN A 77 6.76 -9.48 -22.99
N MET A 78 6.23 -8.98 -21.88
CA MET A 78 6.15 -7.54 -21.63
C MET A 78 7.27 -7.05 -20.70
N SER A 79 7.81 -5.87 -21.01
CA SER A 79 8.75 -5.23 -20.10
C SER A 79 8.08 -4.86 -18.77
N LYS A 80 8.85 -4.85 -17.68
CA LYS A 80 8.34 -4.53 -16.34
C LYS A 80 7.57 -3.21 -16.30
N GLY A 81 8.08 -2.18 -16.98
CA GLY A 81 7.43 -0.87 -17.05
C GLY A 81 6.16 -0.82 -17.91
N VAL A 82 5.99 -1.76 -18.85
CA VAL A 82 4.71 -1.93 -19.56
C VAL A 82 3.71 -2.64 -18.65
N ILE A 83 4.10 -3.73 -18.01
CA ILE A 83 3.23 -4.50 -17.09
C ILE A 83 2.64 -3.58 -16.01
N THR A 84 3.47 -2.81 -15.30
CA THR A 84 2.98 -1.92 -14.23
C THR A 84 2.00 -0.86 -14.73
N ARG A 85 2.20 -0.33 -15.94
CA ARG A 85 1.26 0.61 -16.57
C ARG A 85 -0.08 -0.07 -16.91
N VAL A 86 -0.06 -1.30 -17.41
CA VAL A 86 -1.30 -2.04 -17.70
C VAL A 86 -2.03 -2.39 -16.40
N LEU A 87 -1.32 -2.89 -15.38
CA LEU A 87 -1.90 -3.17 -14.05
C LEU A 87 -2.64 -1.94 -13.49
N LYS A 88 -2.01 -0.76 -13.55
CA LYS A 88 -2.63 0.49 -13.12
C LYS A 88 -3.89 0.80 -13.92
N ARG A 89 -3.83 0.74 -15.25
CA ARG A 89 -4.99 1.02 -16.12
C ARG A 89 -6.15 0.09 -15.82
N SER A 90 -5.88 -1.20 -15.62
CA SER A 90 -6.89 -2.19 -15.25
C SER A 90 -7.56 -1.83 -13.92
N PHE A 91 -6.78 -1.45 -12.91
CA PHE A 91 -7.32 -1.05 -11.61
C PHE A 91 -8.12 0.26 -11.68
N LEU A 92 -7.68 1.25 -12.45
CA LEU A 92 -8.42 2.49 -12.68
C LEU A 92 -9.78 2.22 -13.36
N ALA A 93 -9.79 1.37 -14.40
CA ALA A 93 -11.02 0.98 -15.08
C ALA A 93 -11.98 0.23 -14.15
N TYR A 94 -11.47 -0.71 -13.35
CA TYR A 94 -12.28 -1.42 -12.35
C TYR A 94 -12.88 -0.45 -11.32
N SER A 95 -12.06 0.47 -10.79
CA SER A 95 -12.47 1.46 -9.79
C SER A 95 -13.58 2.39 -10.30
N GLN A 96 -13.56 2.74 -11.58
CA GLN A 96 -14.61 3.55 -12.20
C GLN A 96 -15.96 2.82 -12.23
N ALA A 97 -15.96 1.51 -12.47
CA ALA A 97 -17.16 0.68 -12.54
C ALA A 97 -17.68 0.21 -11.16
N HIS A 98 -16.83 0.22 -10.13
CA HIS A 98 -17.12 -0.37 -8.81
C HIS A 98 -16.86 0.61 -7.65
N GLN A 99 -17.29 1.88 -7.79
CA GLN A 99 -17.00 2.93 -6.81
C GLN A 99 -17.46 2.59 -5.38
N ASN A 100 -18.58 1.88 -5.24
CA ASN A 100 -19.14 1.47 -3.95
C ASN A 100 -18.27 0.45 -3.20
N GLN A 101 -17.33 -0.22 -3.87
CA GLN A 101 -16.43 -1.20 -3.24
C GLN A 101 -15.12 -0.55 -2.76
N LEU A 102 -14.83 0.68 -3.15
CA LEU A 102 -13.53 1.32 -2.87
C LEU A 102 -13.31 1.62 -1.38
N SER A 103 -14.38 1.72 -0.58
CA SER A 103 -14.26 1.86 0.88
C SER A 103 -13.86 0.56 1.58
N GLU A 104 -13.88 -0.58 0.88
CA GLU A 104 -13.41 -1.86 1.43
C GLU A 104 -11.89 -1.97 1.38
N ALA A 105 -11.34 -2.95 2.09
CA ALA A 105 -9.91 -3.28 2.06
C ALA A 105 -9.41 -3.44 0.61
N ALA A 106 -8.21 -2.93 0.32
CA ALA A 106 -7.61 -2.89 -1.00
C ALA A 106 -7.56 -4.27 -1.66
N LYS A 107 -7.37 -5.34 -0.90
CA LYS A 107 -7.39 -6.71 -1.43
C LYS A 107 -8.75 -7.06 -2.06
N LYS A 108 -9.87 -6.55 -1.53
CA LYS A 108 -11.21 -6.81 -2.05
C LYS A 108 -11.55 -6.00 -3.31
N THR A 109 -10.71 -5.06 -3.70
CA THR A 109 -10.89 -4.26 -4.92
C THR A 109 -9.82 -4.56 -5.96
N VAL A 110 -8.55 -4.57 -5.54
CA VAL A 110 -7.40 -4.83 -6.41
C VAL A 110 -7.39 -6.26 -6.93
N VAL A 111 -7.66 -7.28 -6.09
CA VAL A 111 -7.63 -8.67 -6.55
C VAL A 111 -8.69 -8.94 -7.62
N PRO A 112 -9.98 -8.59 -7.44
CA PRO A 112 -10.97 -8.73 -8.50
C PRO A 112 -10.63 -7.95 -9.77
N ALA A 113 -10.09 -6.73 -9.63
CA ALA A 113 -9.66 -5.93 -10.78
C ALA A 113 -8.61 -6.65 -11.64
N LEU A 114 -7.62 -7.28 -10.99
CA LEU A 114 -6.57 -8.01 -11.68
C LEU A 114 -7.07 -9.34 -12.25
N MET A 115 -7.92 -10.07 -11.54
CA MET A 115 -8.54 -11.31 -12.05
C MET A 115 -9.41 -11.04 -13.28
N GLN A 116 -10.14 -9.92 -13.30
CA GLN A 116 -10.97 -9.52 -14.44
C GLN A 116 -10.11 -9.12 -15.64
N ALA A 117 -8.99 -8.43 -15.42
CA ALA A 117 -8.14 -7.92 -16.50
C ALA A 117 -7.16 -8.96 -17.07
N PHE A 118 -6.76 -9.93 -16.25
CA PHE A 118 -5.75 -10.93 -16.61
C PHE A 118 -6.19 -12.34 -16.20
N PRO A 119 -7.35 -12.82 -16.67
CA PRO A 119 -7.82 -14.15 -16.32
C PRO A 119 -6.86 -15.22 -16.87
N CYS A 120 -6.61 -16.25 -16.07
CA CYS A 120 -5.96 -17.45 -16.58
C CYS A 120 -6.95 -18.27 -17.41
N THR A 121 -6.66 -18.47 -18.69
CA THR A 121 -7.40 -19.42 -19.53
C THR A 121 -7.09 -20.84 -19.04
N LYS A 122 -8.13 -21.65 -18.83
CA LYS A 122 -7.96 -23.10 -18.59
C LYS A 122 -7.71 -23.85 -19.88
#